data_AF-A0A0Q7L619-F1
#
_entry.id   AF-A0A0Q7L619-F1
#
_cell.length_a   1.000
_cell.length_b   1.000
_cell.length_c   1.000
_cell.angle_alpha   90.00
_cell.angle_beta   90.00
_cell.angle_gamma   90.00
#
_symmetry.space_group_name_H-M   'P 1'
#
loop_
_entity.id
_entity.type
_entity.pdbx_description
1 polymer ?
#
loop_
_entity_poly.entity_id
_entity_poly.type
_entity_poly.pdbx_seq_one_letter_code
_entity_poly.pdbx_strand_id
1 'polypeptide(L)'
;MTLPSIPTFPTLRRLGRLAVGALLLAGAASGALAETADRTKPMNIESDSMRYDDLKQTSVFTGNVLVTKGTIIIRGARLDVRQDAEGYQYGVVTAAPGKLAYYKQKRNAGDEWIEGESEVIEYDSRADNVKFIRRAVMRRLIGATANDESSGALIVYDQSNDTYTVNGSLVPPNAGVSAGGGGRVKAILTPKAAAAPAAGGSAPAAGGKKPAAPAPTPAPGAGLRPSTTLGGTEGEGRK
;
A
#
# COMPACT_ATOMS: atom_id res chain seq x y z
N MET A 1 46.91 -45.09 74.04
CA MET A 1 45.57 -44.50 74.24
C MET A 1 45.67 -43.01 73.94
N THR A 2 45.51 -42.62 72.67
CA THR A 2 45.23 -41.25 72.17
C THR A 2 44.69 -41.40 70.73
N LEU A 3 43.51 -40.84 70.46
CA LEU A 3 42.76 -40.84 69.19
C LEU A 3 43.06 -39.53 68.38
N PRO A 4 42.58 -39.35 67.13
CA PRO A 4 43.37 -38.97 65.95
C PRO A 4 43.16 -37.51 65.48
N SER A 5 43.88 -37.09 64.44
CA SER A 5 43.60 -35.85 63.71
C SER A 5 43.72 -36.05 62.19
N ILE A 6 42.65 -35.72 61.47
CA ILE A 6 42.51 -35.75 60.01
C ILE A 6 42.64 -34.31 59.50
N PRO A 7 43.49 -34.00 58.50
CA PRO A 7 43.43 -32.72 57.81
C PRO A 7 42.51 -32.75 56.57
N THR A 8 41.68 -31.71 56.52
CA THR A 8 40.61 -31.39 55.59
C THR A 8 41.14 -30.83 54.25
N PHE A 9 40.61 -31.28 53.12
CA PHE A 9 40.88 -30.69 51.80
C PHE A 9 40.05 -29.42 51.56
N PRO A 10 40.64 -28.28 51.15
CA PRO A 10 39.88 -27.13 50.69
C PRO A 10 39.46 -27.28 49.22
N THR A 11 38.19 -26.96 49.03
CA THR A 11 37.32 -27.09 47.87
C THR A 11 37.69 -26.22 46.67
N LEU A 12 37.61 -26.86 45.51
CA LEU A 12 37.51 -26.33 44.14
C LEU A 12 36.35 -25.32 44.02
N ARG A 13 36.60 -24.02 44.14
CA ARG A 13 35.57 -22.96 43.94
C ARG A 13 36.12 -21.69 43.29
N ARG A 14 36.79 -21.79 42.15
CA ARG A 14 37.17 -20.59 41.36
C ARG A 14 37.11 -20.77 39.84
N LEU A 15 36.08 -21.44 39.32
CA LEU A 15 35.83 -21.51 37.86
C LEU A 15 34.45 -20.97 37.44
N GLY A 16 33.62 -20.51 38.37
CA GLY A 16 32.23 -20.10 38.09
C GLY A 16 32.00 -18.62 37.75
N ARG A 17 33.00 -17.87 37.26
CA ARG A 17 32.83 -16.42 36.96
C ARG A 17 33.22 -15.96 35.56
N LEU A 18 33.73 -16.85 34.71
CA LEU A 18 34.06 -16.51 33.30
C LEU A 18 33.07 -17.08 32.28
N ALA A 19 32.07 -17.87 32.70
CA ALA A 19 31.08 -18.45 31.80
C ALA A 19 29.83 -17.57 31.55
N VAL A 20 29.69 -16.43 32.24
CA VAL A 20 28.51 -15.55 32.10
C VAL A 20 28.70 -14.46 31.03
N GLY A 21 29.94 -14.15 30.63
CA GLY A 21 30.22 -13.13 29.61
C GLY A 21 30.06 -13.60 28.16
N ALA A 22 30.19 -14.90 27.90
CA ALA A 22 30.18 -15.44 26.52
C ALA A 22 28.79 -15.80 25.99
N LEU A 23 27.76 -15.87 26.85
CA LEU A 23 26.40 -16.21 26.44
C LEU A 23 25.54 -14.99 26.06
N LEU A 24 26.04 -13.77 26.30
CA LEU A 24 25.31 -12.52 26.02
C LEU A 24 25.60 -11.92 24.64
N LEU A 25 26.56 -12.46 23.87
CA LEU A 25 26.92 -11.95 22.54
C LEU A 25 26.38 -12.77 21.36
N ALA A 26 25.72 -13.91 21.61
CA ALA A 26 25.23 -14.80 20.55
C ALA A 26 23.79 -14.48 20.06
N GLY A 27 23.11 -13.50 20.66
CA GLY A 27 21.69 -13.22 20.37
C GLY A 27 21.41 -12.05 19.43
N ALA A 28 22.43 -11.31 18.96
CA ALA A 28 22.24 -10.04 18.24
C ALA A 28 22.32 -10.15 16.70
N ALA A 29 22.27 -11.37 16.14
CA ALA A 29 22.18 -11.60 14.71
C ALA A 29 20.80 -12.12 14.30
N SER A 30 19.74 -11.57 14.88
CA SER A 30 18.44 -11.56 14.21
C SER A 30 18.56 -10.61 13.04
N GLY A 31 19.11 -11.09 11.93
CA GLY A 31 18.98 -10.40 10.65
C GLY A 31 17.51 -10.09 10.48
N ALA A 32 17.18 -8.79 10.52
CA ALA A 32 15.83 -8.32 10.29
C ALA A 32 15.52 -8.65 8.82
N LEU A 33 15.06 -9.87 8.58
CA LEU A 33 14.37 -10.19 7.36
C LEU A 33 13.08 -9.40 7.47
N ALA A 34 13.06 -8.24 6.85
CA ALA A 34 11.83 -7.59 6.43
C ALA A 34 11.17 -8.54 5.43
N GLU A 35 10.62 -9.63 5.93
CA GLU A 35 9.84 -10.56 5.12
C GLU A 35 8.54 -9.84 4.82
N THR A 36 8.43 -9.33 3.59
CA THR A 36 7.22 -8.69 3.08
C THR A 36 6.02 -9.57 3.41
N ALA A 37 5.14 -9.07 4.28
CA ALA A 37 4.08 -9.86 4.90
C ALA A 37 3.13 -10.52 3.88
N ASP A 38 3.07 -9.98 2.66
CA ASP A 38 2.24 -10.48 1.57
C ASP A 38 2.85 -11.68 0.85
N ARG A 39 4.18 -11.84 0.86
CA ARG A 39 4.88 -12.86 0.05
C ARG A 39 4.48 -14.29 0.45
N THR A 40 4.30 -14.52 1.75
CA THR A 40 3.92 -15.81 2.33
C THR A 40 2.42 -16.06 2.35
N LYS A 41 1.60 -15.09 1.93
CA LYS A 41 0.15 -15.25 1.88
C LYS A 41 -0.26 -16.10 0.67
N PRO A 42 -1.38 -16.84 0.78
CA PRO A 42 -1.96 -17.55 -0.36
C PRO A 42 -2.30 -16.59 -1.51
N MET A 43 -2.16 -17.07 -2.75
CA MET A 43 -2.63 -16.37 -3.95
C MET A 43 -4.01 -16.91 -4.32
N ASN A 44 -5.03 -16.06 -4.24
CA ASN A 44 -6.39 -16.39 -4.66
C ASN A 44 -6.66 -15.71 -6.01
N ILE A 45 -7.32 -16.43 -6.92
CA ILE A 45 -7.62 -15.95 -8.27
C ILE A 45 -9.10 -16.21 -8.54
N GLU A 46 -9.82 -15.15 -8.92
CA GLU A 46 -11.20 -15.20 -9.39
C GLU A 46 -11.24 -14.79 -10.85
N SER A 47 -12.03 -15.50 -11.66
CA SER A 47 -12.22 -15.23 -13.09
C SER A 47 -13.48 -15.90 -13.64
N ASP A 48 -13.89 -15.51 -14.86
CA ASP A 48 -15.03 -16.13 -15.54
C ASP A 48 -14.70 -17.55 -16.03
N SER A 49 -13.44 -17.80 -16.39
CA SER A 49 -12.96 -19.09 -16.88
C SER A 49 -11.51 -19.36 -16.49
N MET A 50 -11.15 -20.64 -16.42
CA MET A 50 -9.80 -21.14 -16.16
C MET A 50 -9.49 -22.32 -17.08
N ARG A 51 -8.26 -22.35 -17.62
CA ARG A 51 -7.68 -23.50 -18.31
C ARG A 51 -6.35 -23.86 -17.67
N TYR A 52 -6.18 -25.13 -17.31
CA TYR A 52 -4.91 -25.68 -16.86
C TYR A 52 -4.29 -26.57 -17.94
N ASP A 53 -2.99 -26.46 -18.14
CA ASP A 53 -2.19 -27.32 -19.02
C ASP A 53 -1.12 -28.00 -18.16
N ASP A 54 -1.33 -29.29 -17.89
CA ASP A 54 -0.45 -30.11 -17.06
C ASP A 54 0.91 -30.36 -17.73
N LEU A 55 0.96 -30.50 -19.05
CA LEU A 55 2.22 -30.69 -19.77
C LEU A 55 3.13 -29.47 -19.66
N LYS A 56 2.53 -28.27 -19.67
CA LYS A 56 3.26 -27.00 -19.53
C LYS A 56 3.36 -26.51 -18.09
N GLN A 57 2.62 -27.11 -17.16
CA GLN A 57 2.45 -26.63 -15.79
C GLN A 57 2.03 -25.14 -15.75
N THR A 58 1.07 -24.77 -16.60
CA THR A 58 0.56 -23.39 -16.72
C THR A 58 -0.94 -23.32 -16.55
N SER A 59 -1.41 -22.27 -15.87
CA SER A 59 -2.82 -21.94 -15.70
C SER A 59 -3.14 -20.62 -16.39
N VAL A 60 -4.24 -20.59 -17.13
CA VAL A 60 -4.73 -19.40 -17.84
C VAL A 60 -6.12 -19.06 -17.31
N PHE A 61 -6.26 -17.87 -16.76
CA PHE A 61 -7.53 -17.32 -16.27
C PHE A 61 -7.97 -16.22 -17.23
N THR A 62 -9.24 -16.21 -17.61
CA THR A 62 -9.77 -15.23 -18.57
C THR A 62 -11.16 -14.74 -18.14
N GLY A 63 -11.39 -13.44 -18.31
CA GLY A 63 -12.61 -12.75 -17.94
C GLY A 63 -12.59 -12.28 -16.49
N ASN A 64 -12.79 -10.97 -16.28
CA ASN A 64 -12.87 -10.31 -14.97
C ASN A 64 -11.86 -10.80 -13.92
N VAL A 65 -10.60 -10.93 -14.31
CA VAL A 65 -9.59 -11.54 -13.44
C VAL A 65 -9.31 -10.64 -12.25
N LEU A 66 -9.41 -11.20 -11.05
CA LEU A 66 -9.03 -10.60 -9.78
C LEU A 66 -8.08 -11.54 -9.03
N VAL A 67 -6.85 -11.06 -8.80
CA VAL A 67 -5.85 -11.75 -7.99
C VAL A 67 -5.76 -11.05 -6.64
N THR A 68 -5.73 -11.82 -5.56
CA THR A 68 -5.46 -11.30 -4.21
C THR A 68 -4.38 -12.12 -3.52
N LYS A 69 -3.41 -11.45 -2.89
CA LYS A 69 -2.33 -12.06 -2.13
C LYS A 69 -1.91 -11.15 -0.98
N GLY A 70 -2.41 -11.42 0.22
CA GLY A 70 -2.24 -10.48 1.34
C GLY A 70 -2.92 -9.14 1.03
N THR A 71 -2.15 -8.05 1.01
CA THR A 71 -2.62 -6.72 0.59
C THR A 71 -2.54 -6.47 -0.91
N ILE A 72 -1.89 -7.36 -1.67
CA ILE A 72 -1.75 -7.25 -3.12
C ILE A 72 -3.08 -7.53 -3.79
N ILE A 73 -3.50 -6.64 -4.69
CA ILE A 73 -4.67 -6.78 -5.55
C ILE A 73 -4.21 -6.54 -6.99
N ILE A 74 -4.50 -7.48 -7.89
CA ILE A 74 -4.24 -7.32 -9.33
C ILE A 74 -5.51 -7.58 -10.11
N ARG A 75 -5.82 -6.73 -11.11
CA ARG A 75 -7.02 -6.85 -11.94
C ARG A 75 -6.67 -6.76 -13.42
N GLY A 76 -7.34 -7.57 -14.24
CA GLY A 76 -7.15 -7.57 -15.69
C GLY A 76 -8.19 -8.39 -16.44
N ALA A 77 -7.98 -8.55 -17.75
CA ALA A 77 -8.85 -9.36 -18.59
C ALA A 77 -8.38 -10.81 -18.70
N ARG A 78 -7.07 -11.04 -18.61
CA ARG A 78 -6.44 -12.36 -18.69
C ARG A 78 -5.26 -12.43 -17.75
N LEU A 79 -5.04 -13.58 -17.14
CA LEU A 79 -3.85 -13.89 -16.36
C LEU A 79 -3.29 -15.24 -16.79
N ASP A 80 -2.01 -15.27 -17.14
CA ASP A 80 -1.25 -16.49 -17.37
C ASP A 80 -0.32 -16.71 -16.15
N VAL A 81 -0.49 -17.82 -15.44
CA VAL A 81 0.29 -18.19 -14.24
C VAL A 81 1.11 -19.43 -14.53
N ARG A 82 2.36 -19.43 -14.06
CA ARG A 82 3.21 -20.63 -13.96
C ARG A 82 3.82 -20.71 -12.57
N GLN A 83 4.07 -21.93 -12.11
CA GLN A 83 4.79 -22.18 -10.88
C GLN A 83 5.99 -23.06 -11.19
N ASP A 84 7.15 -22.74 -10.62
CA ASP A 84 8.33 -23.60 -10.73
C ASP A 84 8.33 -24.72 -9.69
N ALA A 85 9.29 -25.64 -9.79
CA ALA A 85 9.40 -26.80 -8.90
C ALA A 85 9.70 -26.39 -7.44
N GLU A 86 10.26 -25.20 -7.22
CA GLU A 86 10.53 -24.65 -5.90
C GLU A 86 9.32 -23.94 -5.29
N GLY A 87 8.24 -23.79 -6.07
CA GLY A 87 7.00 -23.15 -5.63
C GLY A 87 6.92 -21.65 -5.91
N TYR A 88 7.88 -21.08 -6.62
CA TYR A 88 7.80 -19.67 -7.04
C TYR A 88 6.79 -19.51 -8.17
N GLN A 89 5.93 -18.53 -7.99
CA GLN A 89 4.86 -18.16 -8.89
C GLN A 89 5.28 -16.99 -9.77
N TYR A 90 4.97 -17.10 -11.06
CA TYR A 90 5.10 -16.03 -12.04
C TYR A 90 3.75 -15.81 -12.73
N GLY A 91 3.31 -14.57 -12.81
CA GLY A 91 2.02 -14.19 -13.38
C GLY A 91 2.14 -13.06 -14.39
N VAL A 92 1.46 -13.19 -15.53
CA VAL A 92 1.34 -12.13 -16.54
C VAL A 92 -0.13 -11.76 -16.67
N VAL A 93 -0.49 -10.57 -16.19
CA VAL A 93 -1.84 -10.01 -16.31
C VAL A 93 -1.88 -9.10 -17.53
N THR A 94 -2.82 -9.36 -18.43
CA THR A 94 -3.06 -8.53 -19.62
C THR A 94 -4.40 -7.83 -19.50
N ALA A 95 -4.42 -6.53 -19.79
CA ALA A 95 -5.62 -5.72 -19.84
C ALA A 95 -6.52 -6.08 -21.04
N ALA A 96 -7.80 -5.72 -20.98
CA ALA A 96 -8.63 -5.73 -22.18
C ALA A 96 -8.10 -4.67 -23.17
N PRO A 97 -8.30 -4.83 -24.49
CA PRO A 97 -7.90 -3.85 -25.49
C PRO A 97 -8.38 -2.43 -25.14
N GLY A 98 -7.46 -1.46 -25.16
CA GLY A 98 -7.74 -0.06 -24.83
C GLY A 98 -7.85 0.26 -23.33
N LYS A 99 -7.88 -0.75 -22.45
CA LYS A 99 -7.90 -0.59 -20.98
C LYS A 99 -6.51 -0.80 -20.39
N LEU A 100 -6.38 -0.56 -19.09
CA LEU A 100 -5.19 -0.87 -18.30
C LEU A 100 -5.55 -1.93 -17.25
N ALA A 101 -4.62 -2.85 -17.02
CA ALA A 101 -4.60 -3.72 -15.87
C ALA A 101 -4.18 -2.89 -14.66
N TYR A 102 -4.66 -3.29 -13.49
CA TYR A 102 -4.50 -2.54 -12.25
C TYR A 102 -3.77 -3.37 -11.20
N TYR A 103 -2.94 -2.71 -10.41
CA TYR A 103 -2.22 -3.24 -9.28
C TYR A 103 -2.38 -2.32 -8.08
N LYS A 104 -2.50 -2.91 -6.90
CA LYS A 104 -2.43 -2.21 -5.62
C LYS A 104 -1.75 -3.05 -4.56
N GLN A 105 -0.92 -2.42 -3.74
CA GLN A 105 -0.26 -3.05 -2.59
C GLN A 105 -0.02 -2.04 -1.48
N LYS A 106 -0.09 -2.48 -0.22
CA LYS A 106 0.34 -1.68 0.94
C LYS A 106 1.85 -1.76 1.08
N ARG A 107 2.52 -0.62 1.27
CA ARG A 107 3.97 -0.59 1.53
C ARG A 107 4.28 -1.05 2.94
N ASN A 108 5.53 -1.45 3.17
CA ASN A 108 5.97 -1.82 4.51
C ASN A 108 6.02 -0.61 5.46
N ALA A 109 6.23 0.60 4.91
CA ALA A 109 6.33 1.83 5.68
C ALA A 109 4.98 2.57 5.79
N GLY A 110 4.36 2.51 6.97
CA GLY A 110 3.19 3.33 7.32
C GLY A 110 1.90 2.95 6.58
N ASP A 111 0.94 3.88 6.53
CA ASP A 111 -0.31 3.75 5.76
C ASP A 111 -0.16 4.29 4.33
N GLU A 112 0.87 3.79 3.65
CA GLU A 112 1.15 4.12 2.26
C GLU A 112 0.79 2.97 1.33
N TRP A 113 0.33 3.33 0.13
CA TRP A 113 -0.04 2.38 -0.90
C TRP A 113 0.71 2.67 -2.19
N ILE A 114 1.04 1.62 -2.93
CA ILE A 114 1.46 1.71 -4.32
C ILE A 114 0.28 1.25 -5.18
N GLU A 115 -0.04 2.07 -6.18
CA GLU A 115 -0.93 1.70 -7.26
C GLU A 115 -0.17 1.73 -8.60
N GLY A 116 -0.49 0.79 -9.46
CA GLY A 116 0.11 0.70 -10.79
C GLY A 116 -0.91 0.35 -11.84
N GLU A 117 -0.80 0.99 -13.00
CA GLU A 117 -1.66 0.75 -14.16
C GLU A 117 -0.80 0.61 -15.42
N SER A 118 -1.09 -0.39 -16.25
CA SER A 118 -0.39 -0.61 -17.52
C SER A 118 -1.16 -1.58 -18.41
N GLU A 119 -0.76 -1.76 -19.67
CA GLU A 119 -1.41 -2.76 -20.53
C GLU A 119 -1.09 -4.20 -20.10
N VAL A 120 0.13 -4.41 -19.58
CA VAL A 120 0.60 -5.71 -19.10
C VAL A 120 1.32 -5.55 -17.76
N ILE A 121 0.94 -6.36 -16.78
CA ILE A 121 1.58 -6.44 -15.47
C ILE A 121 2.25 -7.81 -15.35
N GLU A 122 3.56 -7.85 -15.10
CA GLU A 122 4.28 -9.07 -14.74
C GLU A 122 4.55 -9.08 -13.24
N TYR A 123 4.26 -10.20 -12.58
CA TYR A 123 4.59 -10.45 -11.19
C TYR A 123 5.54 -11.64 -11.10
N ASP A 124 6.65 -11.48 -10.38
CA ASP A 124 7.63 -12.55 -10.14
C ASP A 124 7.92 -12.65 -8.64
N SER A 125 7.47 -13.75 -8.01
CA SER A 125 7.68 -13.99 -6.57
C SER A 125 9.10 -14.45 -6.20
N ARG A 126 9.90 -14.85 -7.19
CA ARG A 126 11.30 -15.24 -6.99
C ARG A 126 12.18 -14.00 -6.95
N ALA A 127 11.99 -13.10 -7.93
CA ALA A 127 12.66 -11.80 -8.00
C ALA A 127 12.05 -10.74 -7.06
N ASP A 128 10.87 -11.03 -6.49
CA ASP A 128 10.09 -10.14 -5.62
C ASP A 128 9.80 -8.77 -6.25
N ASN A 129 9.47 -8.77 -7.54
CA ASN A 129 9.21 -7.54 -8.29
C ASN A 129 7.93 -7.61 -9.12
N VAL A 130 7.45 -6.41 -9.46
CA VAL A 130 6.32 -6.18 -10.35
C VAL A 130 6.77 -5.28 -11.49
N LYS A 131 6.44 -5.65 -12.73
CA LYS A 131 6.70 -4.82 -13.91
C LYS A 131 5.39 -4.34 -14.51
N PHE A 132 5.31 -3.04 -14.73
CA PHE A 132 4.24 -2.37 -15.46
C PHE A 132 4.75 -2.06 -16.85
N ILE A 133 4.12 -2.62 -17.88
CA ILE A 133 4.64 -2.65 -19.25
C ILE A 133 3.62 -2.03 -20.20
N ARG A 134 4.10 -1.06 -21.00
CA ARG A 134 3.32 -0.20 -21.93
C ARG A 134 2.31 0.68 -21.20
N ARG A 135 2.39 1.99 -21.47
CA ARG A 135 1.55 3.01 -20.82
C ARG A 135 1.55 2.87 -19.30
N ALA A 136 2.73 2.60 -18.74
CA ALA A 136 2.90 2.35 -17.33
C ALA A 136 2.74 3.66 -16.55
N VAL A 137 1.87 3.63 -15.55
CA VAL A 137 1.68 4.70 -14.57
C VAL A 137 1.75 4.07 -13.19
N MET A 138 2.50 4.68 -12.29
CA MET A 138 2.59 4.27 -10.90
C MET A 138 2.30 5.48 -10.00
N ARG A 139 1.49 5.27 -8.97
CA ARG A 139 1.17 6.27 -7.97
C ARG A 139 1.55 5.76 -6.59
N ARG A 140 2.17 6.64 -5.80
CA ARG A 140 2.32 6.44 -4.36
C ARG A 140 1.22 7.22 -3.66
N LEU A 141 0.47 6.57 -2.81
CA LEU A 141 -0.62 7.17 -2.04
C LEU A 141 -0.24 7.22 -0.56
N ILE A 142 -0.66 8.29 0.11
CA ILE A 142 -0.66 8.40 1.57
C ILE A 142 -2.13 8.40 1.99
N GLY A 143 -2.58 7.33 2.65
CA GLY A 143 -4.01 7.07 2.84
C GLY A 143 -4.73 6.90 1.51
N ALA A 144 -5.66 7.80 1.20
CA ALA A 144 -6.45 7.78 -0.05
C ALA A 144 -5.97 8.81 -1.11
N THR A 145 -4.95 9.62 -0.81
CA THR A 145 -4.51 10.72 -1.68
C THR A 145 -3.22 10.35 -2.39
N ALA A 146 -3.16 10.59 -3.71
CA ALA A 146 -1.92 10.44 -4.48
C ALA A 146 -0.89 11.49 -4.03
N ASN A 147 0.27 11.03 -3.59
CA ASN A 147 1.41 11.85 -3.21
C ASN A 147 2.34 12.06 -4.41
N ASP A 148 2.71 10.97 -5.09
CA ASP A 148 3.61 11.02 -6.24
C ASP A 148 3.01 10.21 -7.39
N GLU A 149 3.26 10.66 -8.62
CA GLU A 149 2.90 9.92 -9.83
C GLU A 149 4.09 9.84 -10.77
N SER A 150 4.32 8.68 -11.35
CA SER A 150 5.36 8.43 -12.34
C SER A 150 4.81 7.68 -13.54
N SER A 151 5.26 8.01 -14.75
CA SER A 151 4.86 7.33 -15.97
C SER A 151 6.02 7.07 -16.93
N GLY A 152 5.93 5.97 -17.67
CA GLY A 152 6.95 5.52 -18.62
C GLY A 152 6.48 4.36 -19.51
N ALA A 153 7.41 3.83 -20.30
CA ALA A 153 7.15 2.63 -21.09
C ALA A 153 7.23 1.36 -20.23
N LEU A 154 8.14 1.35 -19.25
CA LEU A 154 8.34 0.27 -18.29
C LEU A 154 8.57 0.87 -16.90
N ILE A 155 7.82 0.42 -15.91
CA ILE A 155 8.10 0.69 -14.50
C ILE A 155 8.37 -0.66 -13.82
N VAL A 156 9.46 -0.77 -13.09
CA VAL A 156 9.80 -1.95 -12.28
C VAL A 156 9.75 -1.55 -10.82
N TYR A 157 8.91 -2.22 -10.03
CA TYR A 157 8.79 -2.03 -8.59
C TYR A 157 9.36 -3.25 -7.87
N ASP A 158 10.37 -3.02 -7.03
CA ASP A 158 10.98 -3.99 -6.13
C ASP A 158 10.25 -3.92 -4.78
N GLN A 159 9.57 -5.01 -4.42
CA GLN A 159 8.73 -5.06 -3.22
C GLN A 159 9.55 -5.25 -1.94
N SER A 160 10.71 -5.92 -2.03
CA SER A 160 11.62 -6.14 -0.90
C SER A 160 12.25 -4.84 -0.43
N ASN A 161 12.70 -4.01 -1.38
CA ASN A 161 13.40 -2.76 -1.09
C ASN A 161 12.47 -1.54 -1.12
N ASP A 162 11.21 -1.73 -1.51
CA ASP A 162 10.22 -0.66 -1.62
C ASP A 162 10.67 0.44 -2.61
N THR A 163 11.40 0.06 -3.66
CA THR A 163 11.97 0.99 -4.68
C THR A 163 11.37 0.77 -6.05
N TYR A 164 11.39 1.78 -6.91
CA TYR A 164 10.97 1.63 -8.30
C TYR A 164 11.89 2.35 -9.28
N THR A 165 11.98 1.78 -10.48
CA THR A 165 12.70 2.35 -11.63
C THR A 165 11.71 2.61 -12.75
N VAL A 166 11.83 3.76 -13.40
CA VAL A 166 10.98 4.15 -14.53
C VAL A 166 11.84 4.31 -15.77
N ASN A 167 11.49 3.61 -16.83
CA ASN A 167 12.21 3.60 -18.08
C ASN A 167 11.33 4.13 -19.21
N GLY A 168 11.93 4.96 -20.07
CA GLY A 168 11.31 5.48 -21.28
C GLY A 168 11.25 4.47 -22.42
N SER A 169 12.03 3.39 -22.33
CA SER A 169 12.03 2.25 -23.25
C SER A 169 11.63 0.97 -22.51
N LEU A 170 11.15 -0.02 -23.25
CA LEU A 170 10.88 -1.37 -22.72
C LEU A 170 12.18 -2.15 -22.43
N VAL A 171 13.32 -1.66 -22.94
CA VAL A 171 14.64 -2.24 -22.70
C VAL A 171 15.23 -1.65 -21.41
N PRO A 172 15.60 -2.47 -20.41
CA PRO A 172 16.34 -2.00 -19.24
C PRO A 172 17.64 -1.30 -19.67
N PRO A 173 18.08 -0.25 -18.97
CA PRO A 173 19.21 0.60 -19.38
C PRO A 173 20.55 -0.13 -19.60
N ASN A 174 20.68 -1.38 -19.15
CA ASN A 174 21.92 -2.17 -19.20
C ASN A 174 21.91 -3.24 -20.31
N ALA A 175 20.81 -3.40 -21.05
CA ALA A 175 20.81 -4.28 -22.22
C ALA A 175 21.37 -3.48 -23.40
N GLY A 176 22.61 -3.80 -23.81
CA GLY A 176 23.42 -3.11 -24.83
C GLY A 176 22.86 -3.18 -26.27
N VAL A 177 21.55 -3.07 -26.43
CA VAL A 177 20.83 -3.03 -27.68
C VAL A 177 20.22 -1.64 -27.81
N SER A 178 20.65 -0.86 -28.82
CA SER A 178 20.02 0.41 -29.17
C SER A 178 18.58 0.18 -29.61
N ALA A 179 17.65 0.28 -28.66
CA ALA A 179 16.23 0.36 -28.97
C ALA A 179 15.95 1.76 -29.54
N GLY A 180 15.79 1.85 -30.86
CA GLY A 180 15.28 3.04 -31.52
C GLY A 180 13.91 3.41 -30.94
N GLY A 181 13.81 4.62 -30.38
CA GLY A 181 12.57 5.16 -29.79
C GLY A 181 12.54 5.14 -28.26
N GLY A 182 13.54 5.73 -27.61
CA GLY A 182 13.46 6.01 -26.17
C GLY A 182 12.37 7.04 -25.87
N GLY A 183 11.27 6.60 -25.26
CA GLY A 183 10.26 7.50 -24.70
C GLY A 183 10.80 8.34 -23.54
N ARG A 184 10.06 9.38 -23.14
CA ARG A 184 10.43 10.22 -21.99
C ARG A 184 9.74 9.70 -20.73
N VAL A 185 10.48 9.67 -19.63
CA VAL A 185 9.94 9.44 -18.29
C VAL A 185 9.32 10.74 -17.79
N LYS A 186 8.16 10.66 -17.13
CA LYS A 186 7.55 11.79 -16.41
C LYS A 186 7.35 11.41 -14.95
N ALA A 187 7.68 12.31 -14.04
CA ALA A 187 7.40 12.17 -12.62
C ALA A 187 6.85 13.48 -12.08
N ILE A 188 5.81 13.39 -11.26
CA ILE A 188 5.21 14.49 -10.51
C ILE A 188 5.43 14.15 -9.04
N LEU A 189 6.24 14.96 -8.37
CA LEU A 189 6.50 14.85 -6.94
C LEU A 189 5.76 15.95 -6.23
N THR A 190 4.93 15.61 -5.25
CA THR A 190 4.23 16.62 -4.45
C THR A 190 5.13 17.03 -3.29
N PRO A 191 5.49 18.33 -3.16
CA PRO A 191 6.27 18.79 -2.01
C PRO A 191 5.47 18.59 -0.73
N LYS A 192 6.04 17.87 0.25
CA LYS A 192 5.50 17.88 1.60
C LYS A 192 5.80 19.24 2.20
N ALA A 193 4.77 20.02 2.51
CA ALA A 193 4.94 21.26 3.25
C ALA A 193 5.74 20.97 4.52
N ALA A 194 6.90 21.62 4.66
CA ALA A 194 7.65 21.59 5.91
C ALA A 194 6.71 22.08 7.01
N ALA A 195 6.49 21.25 8.03
CA ALA A 195 5.80 21.69 9.23
C ALA A 195 6.57 22.91 9.76
N ALA A 196 5.95 24.08 9.69
CA ALA A 196 6.47 25.27 10.34
C ALA A 196 6.69 24.93 11.83
N PRO A 197 7.84 25.28 12.42
CA PRO A 197 8.08 25.00 13.83
C PRO A 197 7.00 25.72 14.64
N ALA A 198 6.29 24.94 15.45
CA ALA A 198 5.33 25.45 16.42
C ALA A 198 6.05 26.48 17.29
N ALA A 199 5.62 27.74 17.22
CA ALA A 199 6.09 28.80 18.10
C ALA A 199 5.81 28.38 19.55
N GLY A 200 6.88 28.16 20.31
CA GLY A 200 6.84 28.00 21.75
C GLY A 200 6.19 29.23 22.40
N GLY A 201 5.27 28.98 23.32
CA GLY A 201 4.46 30.00 23.94
C GLY A 201 5.21 30.91 24.91
N SER A 202 4.57 32.02 25.26
CA SER A 202 4.64 32.69 26.57
C SER A 202 3.52 33.74 26.63
N ALA A 203 2.43 33.44 27.32
CA ALA A 203 1.58 34.46 27.94
C ALA A 203 2.17 34.79 29.34
N PRO A 204 1.90 35.97 29.93
CA PRO A 204 0.69 36.06 30.76
C PRO A 204 -0.03 37.45 30.82
N ALA A 205 -1.34 37.36 31.09
CA ALA A 205 -2.26 38.15 31.96
C ALA A 205 -2.12 39.70 32.06
N ALA A 206 -3.16 40.54 32.19
CA ALA A 206 -4.51 40.45 32.79
C ALA A 206 -5.37 41.62 32.23
N GLY A 207 -6.69 41.76 32.36
CA GLY A 207 -7.79 41.02 32.99
C GLY A 207 -9.07 41.40 32.21
N GLY A 208 -10.26 40.85 32.39
CA GLY A 208 -10.86 40.24 33.56
C GLY A 208 -12.25 40.85 33.71
N LYS A 209 -13.28 40.21 33.14
CA LYS A 209 -14.66 40.11 33.65
C LYS A 209 -15.57 39.38 32.64
N LYS A 210 -15.97 38.16 33.03
CA LYS A 210 -17.13 37.37 32.58
C LYS A 210 -18.09 37.35 33.79
N PRO A 211 -19.45 37.35 33.70
CA PRO A 211 -20.30 36.27 33.14
C PRO A 211 -21.62 36.77 32.50
N ALA A 212 -22.51 36.03 31.83
CA ALA A 212 -22.81 34.62 31.64
C ALA A 212 -23.64 34.48 30.32
N ALA A 213 -23.80 33.27 29.79
CA ALA A 213 -24.87 32.92 28.83
C ALA A 213 -26.11 32.42 29.62
N PRO A 214 -27.36 32.48 29.10
CA PRO A 214 -27.84 31.47 28.13
C PRO A 214 -28.87 31.98 27.06
N ALA A 215 -29.15 31.14 26.05
CA ALA A 215 -30.22 31.28 25.01
C ALA A 215 -31.65 31.06 25.60
N PRO A 216 -32.80 31.07 24.85
CA PRO A 216 -33.09 31.31 23.40
C PRO A 216 -34.30 32.28 23.11
N THR A 217 -34.73 32.34 21.83
CA THR A 217 -35.82 33.12 21.16
C THR A 217 -37.24 32.96 21.77
N PRO A 218 -38.17 33.95 21.63
CA PRO A 218 -39.23 33.90 20.57
C PRO A 218 -39.74 35.27 20.02
N ALA A 219 -40.50 35.24 18.92
CA ALA A 219 -41.22 36.36 18.26
C ALA A 219 -42.36 36.96 19.11
N PRO A 220 -42.97 38.13 18.80
CA PRO A 220 -44.10 38.17 17.84
C PRO A 220 -44.45 39.53 17.15
N GLY A 221 -45.26 39.44 16.07
CA GLY A 221 -46.33 40.40 15.65
C GLY A 221 -45.89 41.75 15.05
N ALA A 222 -46.70 42.50 14.30
CA ALA A 222 -48.04 42.37 13.72
C ALA A 222 -48.23 43.62 12.83
N GLY A 223 -48.95 43.52 11.72
CA GLY A 223 -49.21 44.65 10.80
C GLY A 223 -49.89 44.19 9.51
N LEU A 224 -51.15 43.73 9.54
CA LEU A 224 -52.40 44.44 9.22
C LEU A 224 -52.91 44.15 7.78
N ARG A 225 -54.16 43.67 7.73
CA ARG A 225 -55.00 43.12 6.64
C ARG A 225 -55.91 44.26 6.05
N PRO A 226 -57.06 44.09 5.33
CA PRO A 226 -57.74 42.90 4.75
C PRO A 226 -58.48 43.06 3.36
N SER A 227 -58.88 41.91 2.81
CA SER A 227 -60.14 41.52 2.09
C SER A 227 -60.72 42.24 0.86
N THR A 228 -61.15 41.39 -0.10
CA THR A 228 -62.32 41.37 -1.03
C THR A 228 -61.85 40.82 -2.39
N THR A 229 -62.45 39.86 -3.11
CA THR A 229 -63.80 39.32 -3.22
C THR A 229 -63.79 37.90 -3.83
N LEU A 230 -64.83 37.17 -3.46
CA LEU A 230 -65.36 35.90 -3.93
C LEU A 230 -65.99 36.04 -5.35
N GLY A 231 -65.80 35.09 -6.26
CA GLY A 231 -66.53 35.09 -7.55
C GLY A 231 -65.97 34.16 -8.61
N GLY A 232 -66.11 32.84 -8.43
CA GLY A 232 -65.97 31.86 -9.51
C GLY A 232 -67.33 31.24 -9.79
N THR A 233 -68.00 31.70 -10.85
CA THR A 233 -69.25 31.11 -11.36
C THR A 233 -69.03 30.64 -12.79
N GLU A 234 -69.13 29.33 -12.95
CA GLU A 234 -69.73 28.56 -14.06
C GLU A 234 -69.87 29.22 -15.44
N GLY A 235 -69.23 28.58 -16.42
CA GLY A 235 -69.61 28.60 -17.82
C GLY A 235 -69.66 27.17 -18.34
N GLU A 236 -70.78 26.48 -18.11
CA GLU A 236 -71.17 25.26 -18.81
C GLU A 236 -71.95 25.63 -20.07
N GLY A 237 -71.61 25.00 -21.20
CA GLY A 237 -72.30 25.23 -22.48
C GLY A 237 -71.85 24.27 -23.58
N ARG A 238 -72.14 22.97 -23.41
CA ARG A 238 -72.25 22.03 -24.55
C ARG A 238 -73.60 22.24 -25.22
N LYS A 239 -73.62 22.44 -26.54
CA LYS A 239 -74.32 21.59 -27.52
C LYS A 239 -73.60 21.71 -28.86
#